data_AF-A0A396HAJ8-F1
#
_entry.id   AF-A0A396HAJ8-F1
#
_cell.length_a   1.000
_cell.length_b   1.000
_cell.length_c   1.000
_cell.angle_alpha   90.00
_cell.angle_beta   90.00
_cell.angle_gamma   90.00
#
_symmetry.space_group_name_H-M   'P 1'
#
loop_
_entity.id
_entity.type
_entity.pdbx_description
1 polymer ?
#
loop_
_entity_poly.entity_id
_entity_poly.type
_entity_poly.pdbx_seq_one_letter_code
_entity_poly.pdbx_strand_id
1 'polypeptide(L)' 'MKFLVESEGDLLLVDVYECIRTGFPDHDPVRIHVFKLNEKKLTSLGDKVLFLNFICSFSTSASNLCVSK' A
#
# COMPACT_ATOMS: atom_id res chain seq x y z
N MET A 1 -0.42 -0.07 11.45
CA MET A 1 -1.80 0.21 11.01
C MET A 1 -2.11 -0.65 9.80
N LYS A 2 -3.28 -1.28 9.76
CA LYS A 2 -3.68 -2.17 8.66
C LYS A 2 -4.87 -1.56 7.91
N PHE A 3 -4.85 -1.62 6.59
CA PHE A 3 -5.93 -1.17 5.71
C PHE A 3 -6.34 -2.31 4.79
N LEU A 4 -7.64 -2.42 4.55
CA LEU A 4 -8.19 -3.30 3.53
C LEU A 4 -8.49 -2.46 2.30
N VAL A 5 -7.84 -2.78 1.18
CA VAL A 5 -7.89 -1.99 -0.05
C VAL A 5 -8.55 -2.80 -1.15
N GLU A 6 -9.58 -2.25 -1.77
CA GLU A 6 -10.16 -2.82 -3.00
C GLU A 6 -9.25 -2.52 -4.21
N SER A 7 -9.01 -3.53 -5.04
CA SER A 7 -8.17 -3.44 -6.23
C SER A 7 -8.69 -4.32 -7.35
N GLU A 8 -9.44 -3.73 -8.28
CA GLU A 8 -9.91 -4.42 -9.50
C GLU A 8 -10.69 -5.71 -9.20
N GLY A 9 -11.48 -5.71 -8.12
CA GLY A 9 -12.23 -6.87 -7.64
C GLY A 9 -11.46 -7.78 -6.69
N ASP A 10 -10.15 -7.57 -6.49
CA ASP A 10 -9.37 -8.20 -5.44
C ASP A 10 -9.38 -7.36 -4.15
N LEU A 11 -9.06 -8.02 -3.02
CA LEU A 11 -8.78 -7.36 -1.75
C LEU A 11 -7.31 -7.48 -1.39
N LEU A 12 -6.69 -6.34 -1.07
CA LEU A 12 -5.31 -6.26 -0.59
C LEU A 12 -5.30 -5.84 0.88
N LEU A 13 -4.52 -6.55 1.70
CA LEU A 13 -4.18 -6.12 3.05
C LEU A 13 -2.90 -5.29 2.98
N VAL A 14 -3.00 -4.02 3.33
CA VAL A 14 -1.87 -3.10 3.42
C VAL A 14 -1.53 -2.90 4.89
N ASP A 15 -0.35 -3.33 5.28
CA ASP A 15 0.14 -3.24 6.65
C ASP A 15 1.28 -2.21 6.69
N VAL A 16 1.00 -1.09 7.34
CA VAL A 16 1.90 0.07 7.48
C VAL A 16 2.45 0.06 8.89
N TYR A 17 3.76 -0.08 9.01
CA TYR A 17 4.46 -0.05 10.30
C TYR A 17 5.32 1.20 10.35
N GLU A 18 5.12 1.99 11.40
CA GLU A 18 6.08 3.01 11.76
C GLU A 18 7.28 2.31 12.39
N CYS A 19 8.45 2.44 11.75
CA CYS A 19 9.69 1.88 12.28
C CYS A 19 10.19 2.86 13.35
N ILE A 20 9.60 2.78 14.54
CA ILE A 20 9.97 3.63 15.68
C ILE A 20 11.37 3.21 16.15
N ARG A 21 12.37 3.84 15.55
CA ARG A 21 13.76 4.03 16.00
C ARG A 21 14.33 2.95 16.93
N THR A 22 14.79 1.85 16.36
CA THR A 22 15.92 1.11 16.95
C THR A 22 17.22 1.77 16.48
N GLY A 23 17.60 2.92 17.05
CA GLY A 23 18.97 3.46 17.10
C GLY A 23 19.84 3.63 15.84
N PHE A 24 19.42 3.22 14.65
CA PHE A 24 20.24 3.22 13.44
C PHE A 24 19.80 4.33 12.48
N PRO A 25 20.72 5.19 12.00
CA PRO A 25 20.41 6.37 11.20
C PRO A 25 19.93 6.06 9.76
N ASP A 26 19.84 4.78 9.38
CA ASP A 26 19.69 4.34 7.98
C ASP A 26 18.41 3.52 7.72
N HIS A 27 17.45 3.55 8.64
CA HIS A 27 16.19 2.81 8.49
C HIS A 27 15.05 3.71 8.03
N ASP A 28 14.36 3.29 6.95
CA ASP A 28 13.13 3.93 6.48
C ASP A 28 12.13 4.10 7.63
N PRO A 29 11.64 5.33 7.88
CA PRO A 29 10.77 5.63 9.01
C PRO A 29 9.42 4.91 8.91
N VAL A 30 9.03 4.51 7.70
CA VAL A 30 7.77 3.81 7.42
C VAL A 30 8.05 2.63 6.51
N ARG A 31 7.59 1.45 6.92
CA ARG A 31 7.58 0.25 6.08
C ARG A 31 6.14 -0.10 5.73
N ILE A 32 5.93 -0.47 4.46
CA ILE A 32 4.62 -0.90 3.96
C ILE A 32 4.78 -2.31 3.43
N HIS A 33 3.91 -3.23 3.85
CA HIS A 33 3.76 -4.53 3.22
C HIS A 33 2.36 -4.66 2.66
N VAL A 34 2.30 -5.15 1.43
CA VAL A 34 1.03 -5.41 0.76
C VAL A 34 0.91 -6.90 0.55
N PHE A 35 -0.23 -7.44 0.92
CA PHE A 35 -0.58 -8.85 0.75
C PHE A 35 -1.86 -8.90 -0.06
N LYS A 36 -1.91 -9.78 -1.06
CA LYS A 36 -3.21 -10.14 -1.64
C LYS A 36 -3.90 -11.09 -0.67
N LEU A 37 -5.17 -10.82 -0.34
CA LEU A 37 -5.89 -11.62 0.66
C LEU A 37 -5.92 -13.09 0.21
N ASN A 38 -5.61 -14.02 1.11
CA ASN A 38 -5.45 -15.46 0.84
C ASN A 38 -4.25 -15.85 -0.05
N GLU A 39 -3.38 -14.91 -0.39
CA GLU A 39 -2.17 -15.17 -1.17
C GLU A 39 -0.90 -14.74 -0.39
N LYS A 40 0.20 -14.61 -1.14
CA LYS A 40 1.52 -14.23 -0.61
C LYS A 40 1.67 -12.72 -0.57
N LYS A 41 2.71 -12.29 0.16
CA LYS A 41 3.20 -10.91 0.13
C LYS A 41 3.55 -10.52 -1.31
N LEU A 42 3.06 -9.37 -1.75
CA LEU A 42 3.43 -8.78 -3.03
C LEU A 42 4.83 -8.16 -2.92
N THR A 43 5.67 -8.45 -3.90
CA THR A 43 7.00 -7.85 -4.04
C THR A 43 6.98 -6.57 -4.88
N SER A 44 5.95 -6.39 -5.69
CA SER A 44 5.72 -5.21 -6.52
C SER A 44 4.22 -4.93 -6.62
N LEU A 45 3.86 -3.65 -6.65
CA LEU A 45 2.51 -3.16 -6.90
C LEU A 45 2.24 -2.93 -8.40
N GLY A 46 3.27 -3.05 -9.25
CA GLY A 46 3.18 -2.66 -10.65
C GLY A 46 3.02 -1.15 -10.79
N ASP A 47 1.98 -0.73 -11.49
CA ASP A 47 1.60 0.67 -11.71
C ASP A 47 0.53 1.16 -10.71
N LYS A 48 0.15 0.35 -9.72
CA LYS A 48 -0.96 0.66 -8.82
C LYS A 48 -0.60 1.72 -7.79
N VAL A 49 -1.52 2.66 -7.60
CA VAL A 49 -1.52 3.68 -6.56
C VAL A 49 -2.58 3.31 -5.52
N LEU A 50 -2.20 3.33 -4.23
CA LEU A 50 -3.07 2.98 -3.12
C LEU A 50 -3.53 4.24 -2.39
N PHE A 51 -4.84 4.43 -2.27
CA PHE A 51 -5.45 5.45 -1.43
C PHE A 51 -5.84 4.82 -0.09
N LEU A 52 -5.10 5.15 0.98
CA LEU A 52 -5.30 4.59 2.31
C LEU A 52 -6.10 5.56 3.18
N ASN A 53 -7.32 5.18 3.53
CA ASN A 53 -8.19 5.94 4.42
C ASN A 53 -8.92 5.00 5.37
N PHE A 54 -9.19 5.48 6.58
CA PHE A 54 -9.85 4.73 7.64
C PHE A 54 -11.26 4.25 7.25
N ILE A 55 -12.00 5.03 6.47
CA ILE A 55 -13.39 4.70 6.07
C ILE A 55 -13.42 3.76 4.87
N CYS A 56 -12.65 4.09 3.82
CA CYS A 56 -12.61 3.30 2.59
C CYS A 56 -11.24 3.48 1.95
N SER A 57 -10.56 2.36 1.67
CA SER A 57 -9.31 2.37 0.92
C SER A 57 -9.52 1.67 -0.42
N PHE A 58 -8.97 2.25 -1.47
CA PHE A 58 -9.07 1.72 -2.84
C PHE A 58 -7.76 1.93 -3.58
N SER A 59 -7.64 1.28 -4.73
CA SER A 59 -6.49 1.43 -5.62
C SER A 59 -6.92 1.78 -7.03
N THR A 60 -6.00 2.38 -7.78
CA THR A 60 -6.16 2.67 -9.21
C THR A 60 -4.80 2.60 -9.88
N SER A 61 -4.75 2.47 -11.20
CA SER A 61 -3.49 2.58 -11.93
C SER A 61 -3.01 4.03 -11.96
N ALA A 62 -1.69 4.24 -11.86
CA ALA A 62 -1.04 5.52 -12.07
C ALA A 62 -1.36 6.12 -13.46
N SER A 63 -1.59 5.29 -14.48
CA SER A 63 -2.00 5.77 -15.80
C SER A 63 -3.37 6.44 -15.78
N ASN A 64 -4.23 6.10 -14.82
CA ASN A 64 -5.57 6.69 -14.71
C ASN A 64 -5.55 8.04 -14.00
N LEU A 65 -4.43 8.39 -13.34
CA LEU A 65 -4.23 9.65 -12.62
C LEU A 65 -3.53 10.72 -13.47
N CYS A 66 -3.24 10.45 -14.74
CA CYS A 66 -2.63 11.44 -15.61
C CYS A 66 -3.61 12.61 -15.83
N VAL A 67 -3.31 13.75 -15.22
CA VAL A 67 -3.98 15.01 -15.48
C VAL A 67 -3.38 15.57 -16.77
N SER A 68 -4.21 15.79 -17.80
CA SER A 68 -3.78 16.56 -18.98
C SER A 68 -3.24 17.91 -18.51
N LYS A 69 -2.08 18.28 -19.04
CA LYS A 69 -1.38 19.52 -18.71
C LYS A 69 -2.16 20.76 -19.14
#